data_AF-A0AAN9CXC5-F1
#
_entry.id   AF-A0AAN9CXC5-F1
#
_cell.length_a   1.000
_cell.length_b   1.000
_cell.length_c   1.000
_cell.angle_alpha   90.00
_cell.angle_beta   90.00
_cell.angle_gamma   90.00
#
_symmetry.space_group_name_H-M   'P 1'
#
loop_
_entity.id
_entity.type
_entity.pdbx_description
1 polymer ?
#
loop_
_entity_poly.entity_id
_entity_poly.type
_entity_poly.pdbx_seq_one_letter_code
_entity_poly.pdbx_strand_id
1 'polypeptide(L)'
;MFYFPFNIEQSLVSLTCDTFVVYSYKYEHDDGRVSYPLCFIFSSPVGCKPEQQMMYAGSKNKLVQTVELTKVFEIRNTEDLTEEWLREKLGFFR
;
A
#
# COMPACT_ATOMS: atom_id res chain seq x y z
N MET A 1 22.59 26.53 -1.23
CA MET A 1 21.31 26.07 -0.66
C MET A 1 20.31 26.04 -1.80
N PHE A 2 20.17 24.89 -2.47
CA PHE A 2 19.30 24.74 -3.64
C PHE A 2 18.04 24.00 -3.20
N TYR A 3 16.90 24.71 -3.19
CA TYR A 3 15.58 24.10 -3.07
C TYR A 3 15.29 23.39 -4.40
N PHE A 4 15.42 22.07 -4.43
CA PHE A 4 14.81 21.26 -5.49
C PHE A 4 13.33 21.08 -5.16
N PRO A 5 12.41 21.36 -6.10
CA PRO A 5 11.00 21.05 -5.90
C PRO A 5 10.86 19.52 -5.90
N PHE A 6 10.42 18.97 -4.77
CA PHE A 6 10.14 17.55 -4.60
C PHE A 6 8.88 17.21 -5.39
N ASN A 7 9.06 16.90 -6.67
CA ASN A 7 8.00 16.46 -7.57
C ASN A 7 7.70 14.98 -7.31
N ILE A 8 6.45 14.69 -6.93
CA ILE A 8 5.95 13.34 -6.58
C ILE A 8 6.12 12.36 -7.76
N GLU A 9 6.11 12.83 -9.00
CA GLU A 9 6.38 12.00 -10.18
C GLU A 9 7.83 11.49 -10.27
N GLN A 10 8.82 12.20 -9.72
CA GLN A 10 10.21 11.76 -9.77
C GLN A 10 10.55 10.66 -8.76
N SER A 11 9.80 10.51 -7.65
CA SER A 11 10.01 9.37 -6.75
C SER A 11 9.46 8.06 -7.33
N LEU A 12 8.42 8.14 -8.18
CA LEU A 12 7.80 6.98 -8.83
C LEU A 12 8.71 6.31 -9.87
N VAL A 13 9.59 7.06 -10.54
CA VAL A 13 10.56 6.50 -11.52
C VAL A 13 11.69 5.70 -10.83
N SER A 14 11.98 5.98 -9.56
CA SER A 14 12.92 5.21 -8.73
C SER A 14 12.28 4.07 -7.93
N LEU A 15 10.94 3.91 -7.98
CA LEU A 15 10.17 2.87 -7.28
C LEU A 15 10.11 1.55 -8.08
N THR A 16 11.25 1.12 -8.64
CA THR A 16 11.37 -0.17 -9.35
C THR A 16 11.51 -1.38 -8.40
N CYS A 17 11.13 -1.21 -7.14
CA CYS A 17 11.34 -2.18 -6.07
C CYS A 17 10.14 -2.18 -5.14
N ASP A 18 9.81 -3.37 -4.63
CA ASP A 18 8.80 -3.64 -3.63
C ASP A 18 8.70 -2.55 -2.55
N THR A 19 7.48 -2.11 -2.26
CA THR A 19 7.19 -1.00 -1.34
C THR A 19 6.08 -1.35 -0.36
N PHE A 20 6.27 -0.98 0.90
CA PHE A 20 5.23 -1.09 1.94
C PHE A 20 4.54 0.27 2.12
N VAL A 21 3.22 0.28 2.00
CA VAL A 21 2.38 1.47 2.16
C VAL A 21 1.36 1.19 3.25
N VAL A 22 1.28 2.08 4.24
CA VAL A 22 0.17 2.09 5.20
C VAL A 22 -0.76 3.22 4.78
N TYR A 23 -1.99 2.89 4.45
CA TYR A 23 -2.98 3.85 3.99
C TYR A 23 -4.17 3.91 4.95
N SER A 24 -4.48 5.11 5.44
CA SER A 24 -5.68 5.38 6.22
C SER A 24 -6.73 5.94 5.27
N TYR A 25 -7.75 5.15 4.97
CA TYR A 25 -8.83 5.57 4.08
C TYR A 25 -10.03 6.05 4.88
N LYS A 26 -10.64 7.15 4.45
CA LYS A 26 -11.89 7.64 5.01
C LYS A 26 -13.05 6.88 4.36
N TYR A 27 -13.60 5.90 5.09
CA TYR A 27 -14.75 5.12 4.64
C TYR A 27 -16.03 5.70 5.24
N GLU A 28 -16.87 6.29 4.40
CA GLU A 28 -18.21 6.73 4.79
C GLU A 28 -19.20 5.58 4.57
N HIS A 29 -19.89 5.19 5.65
CA HIS A 29 -20.95 4.20 5.62
C HIS A 29 -22.26 4.85 5.19
N ASP A 30 -23.16 4.06 4.60
CA ASP A 30 -24.49 4.53 4.15
C ASP A 30 -25.36 5.08 5.31
N ASP A 31 -25.05 4.71 6.57
CA ASP A 31 -25.66 5.22 7.81
C ASP A 31 -25.09 6.60 8.25
N GLY A 32 -24.23 7.23 7.43
CA GLY A 32 -23.59 8.52 7.73
C GLY A 32 -22.40 8.44 8.70
N ARG A 33 -22.03 7.24 9.16
CA ARG A 33 -20.84 7.05 10.00
C ARG A 33 -19.58 7.08 9.16
N VAL A 34 -18.52 7.70 9.67
CA VAL A 34 -17.21 7.69 9.04
C VAL A 34 -16.27 6.80 9.84
N SER A 35 -15.62 5.86 9.17
CA SER A 35 -14.58 5.01 9.72
C SER A 35 -13.25 5.29 9.03
N TYR A 36 -12.15 5.12 9.74
CA TYR A 36 -10.79 5.25 9.19
C TYR A 36 -10.05 3.92 9.27
N PRO A 37 -10.42 2.92 8.45
CA PRO A 37 -9.67 1.67 8.41
C PRO A 37 -8.23 1.90 7.94
N LEU A 38 -7.28 1.46 8.75
CA LEU A 38 -5.88 1.36 8.38
C LEU A 38 -5.67 0.10 7.54
N CYS A 39 -5.16 0.29 6.33
CA CYS A 39 -4.85 -0.77 5.39
C CYS A 39 -3.34 -0.86 5.19
N PHE A 40 -2.81 -2.06 5.31
CA PHE A 40 -1.44 -2.35 4.93
C PHE A 40 -1.43 -2.82 3.48
N ILE A 41 -0.71 -2.12 2.61
CA ILE A 41 -0.66 -2.40 1.18
C ILE A 41 0.78 -2.65 0.80
N PHE A 42 1.04 -3.85 0.30
CA PHE A 42 2.34 -4.23 -0.23
C PHE A 42 2.30 -4.14 -1.75
N SER A 43 3.06 -3.21 -2.32
CA SER A 43 3.22 -3.09 -3.76
C SER A 43 4.46 -3.86 -4.20
N SER A 44 4.29 -4.89 -5.02
CA SER A 44 5.35 -5.77 -5.53
C SER A 44 5.28 -5.91 -7.06
N PRO A 45 5.72 -4.90 -7.83
CA PRO A 45 5.64 -4.95 -9.28
C PRO A 45 6.52 -6.05 -9.90
N VAL A 46 6.03 -6.68 -10.97
CA VAL A 46 6.64 -7.86 -11.63
C VAL A 46 7.98 -7.60 -12.34
N GLY A 47 8.58 -6.43 -12.19
CA GLY A 47 9.89 -6.07 -12.74
C GLY A 47 11.03 -6.03 -11.72
N CYS A 48 10.76 -6.30 -10.44
CA CYS A 48 11.76 -6.16 -9.38
C CYS A 48 12.81 -7.28 -9.42
N LYS A 49 14.04 -6.97 -8.95
CA LYS A 49 15.10 -7.97 -8.82
C LYS A 49 14.66 -9.08 -7.84
N PRO A 50 14.88 -10.37 -8.14
CA PRO A 50 14.48 -11.49 -7.27
C PRO A 50 15.05 -11.40 -5.85
N GLU A 51 16.27 -10.85 -5.71
CA GLU A 51 16.92 -10.64 -4.41
C GLU A 51 16.15 -9.63 -3.53
N GLN A 52 15.65 -8.54 -4.14
CA GLN A 52 14.84 -7.55 -3.42
C GLN A 52 13.47 -8.13 -3.05
N GLN A 53 12.85 -8.89 -3.96
CA GLN A 53 11.59 -9.58 -3.66
C GLN A 53 11.72 -10.55 -2.48
N MET A 54 12.82 -11.32 -2.43
CA MET A 54 13.08 -12.21 -1.29
C MET A 54 13.29 -11.44 0.01
N MET A 55 14.02 -10.32 -0.01
CA MET A 55 14.26 -9.50 1.18
C MET A 55 12.96 -8.88 1.72
N TYR A 56 12.12 -8.32 0.84
CA TYR A 56 10.84 -7.72 1.21
C TYR A 56 9.81 -8.78 1.62
N ALA A 57 9.72 -9.91 0.91
CA ALA A 57 8.83 -11.01 1.31
C ALA A 57 9.20 -11.60 2.69
N GLY A 58 10.49 -11.72 3.00
CA GLY A 58 10.95 -12.16 4.32
C GLY A 58 10.57 -11.17 5.44
N SER A 59 10.63 -9.88 5.14
CA SER A 59 10.30 -8.81 6.08
C SER A 59 8.79 -8.58 6.24
N LYS A 60 7.99 -8.91 5.22
CA LYS A 60 6.52 -8.74 5.19
C LYS A 60 5.86 -9.36 6.42
N ASN A 61 6.16 -10.62 6.72
CA ASN A 61 5.53 -11.32 7.86
C ASN A 61 5.85 -10.64 9.20
N LYS A 62 7.09 -10.16 9.36
CA LYS A 62 7.50 -9.46 10.57
C LYS A 62 6.80 -8.10 10.70
N LEU A 63 6.64 -7.41 9.58
CA LEU A 63 5.99 -6.11 9.55
C LEU A 63 4.48 -6.23 9.79
N VAL A 64 3.82 -7.20 9.16
CA VAL A 64 2.41 -7.52 9.43
C VAL A 64 2.17 -7.84 10.91
N GLN A 65 3.07 -8.61 11.55
CA GLN A 65 3.00 -8.89 12.99
C GLN A 65 3.23 -7.64 13.84
N THR A 66 4.08 -6.71 13.41
CA THR A 66 4.45 -5.52 14.17
C THR A 66 3.38 -4.43 14.09
N VAL A 67 2.74 -4.26 12.93
CA VAL A 67 1.70 -3.25 12.74
C VAL A 67 0.33 -3.76 13.21
N GLU A 68 0.20 -5.07 13.51
CA GLU A 68 -1.03 -5.72 13.99
C GLU A 68 -2.28 -5.41 13.12
N LEU A 69 -2.06 -5.03 11.86
CA LEU A 69 -3.14 -4.71 10.94
C LEU A 69 -3.75 -6.00 10.41
N THR A 70 -5.06 -6.12 10.58
CA THR A 70 -5.85 -7.24 10.03
C THR A 70 -6.09 -7.11 8.53
N LYS A 71 -5.98 -5.89 7.99
CA LYS A 71 -6.27 -5.57 6.58
C LYS A 71 -4.98 -5.44 5.77
N VAL A 72 -4.44 -6.60 5.37
CA VAL A 72 -3.22 -6.71 4.57
C VAL A 72 -3.59 -7.01 3.11
N PHE A 73 -3.13 -6.18 2.20
CA PHE A 73 -3.34 -6.31 0.76
C PHE A 73 -2.01 -6.33 0.02
N GLU A 74 -2.00 -7.01 -1.13
CA GLU A 74 -0.85 -7.08 -2.01
C GLU A 74 -1.29 -6.72 -3.42
N ILE A 75 -0.55 -5.81 -4.06
CA ILE A 75 -0.78 -5.35 -5.43
C ILE A 75 0.49 -5.59 -6.24
N ARG A 76 0.33 -6.06 -7.48
CA ARG A 76 1.44 -6.29 -8.41
C ARG A 76 1.58 -5.20 -9.46
N ASN A 77 0.64 -4.27 -9.48
CA ASN A 77 0.70 -3.07 -10.30
C ASN A 77 0.22 -1.89 -9.46
N THR A 78 0.89 -0.74 -9.56
CA THR A 78 0.46 0.49 -8.91
C THR A 78 -0.86 1.01 -9.48
N GLU A 79 -1.18 0.65 -10.73
CA GLU A 79 -2.46 0.98 -11.37
C GLU A 79 -3.65 0.26 -10.73
N ASP A 80 -3.43 -0.87 -10.06
CA ASP A 80 -4.48 -1.62 -9.35
C ASP A 80 -4.91 -0.90 -8.06
N LEU A 81 -4.09 0.04 -7.55
CA LEU A 81 -4.38 0.80 -6.35
C LEU A 81 -5.34 1.95 -6.65
N THR A 82 -6.62 1.60 -6.81
CA THR A 82 -7.72 2.56 -7.01
C THR A 82 -8.61 2.66 -5.78
N GLU A 83 -9.37 3.76 -5.69
CA GLU A 83 -10.34 3.95 -4.60
C GLU A 83 -11.45 2.89 -4.66
N GLU A 84 -11.91 2.55 -5.86
CA GLU A 84 -12.90 1.50 -6.09
C GLU A 84 -12.41 0.15 -5.58
N TRP A 85 -11.18 -0.24 -5.95
CA TRP A 85 -10.57 -1.47 -5.47
C TRP A 85 -10.45 -1.49 -3.94
N LEU A 86 -10.04 -0.37 -3.34
CA LEU A 86 -9.91 -0.29 -1.88
C LEU A 86 -11.29 -0.42 -1.20
N ARG A 87 -12.33 0.22 -1.75
CA ARG A 87 -13.70 0.10 -1.25
C ARG A 87 -14.23 -1.34 -1.36
N GLU A 88 -13.99 -2.03 -2.47
CA GLU A 88 -14.35 -3.44 -2.62
C GLU A 88 -13.66 -4.31 -1.56
N LYS A 89 -12.35 -4.11 -1.37
CA LYS A 89 -11.57 -4.84 -0.38
C LYS A 89 -12.04 -4.54 1.04
N LEU A 90 -12.33 -3.28 1.36
CA LEU A 90 -12.82 -2.86 2.67
C LEU A 90 -14.23 -3.37 2.96
N GLY A 91 -15.11 -3.42 1.96
CA GLY A 91 -16.47 -3.98 2.07
C GLY A 91 -16.49 -5.46 2.44
N PHE A 92 -15.41 -6.20 2.13
CA PHE A 92 -15.25 -7.61 2.51
C PHE A 92 -15.01 -7.82 4.02
N PHE A 93 -14.53 -6.79 4.74
CA PHE A 93 -14.24 -6.86 6.18
C PHE A 93 -15.35 -6.21 7.02
N ARG A 94 -16.61 -6.33 6.59
CA ARG A 94 -17.78 -5.81 7.32
C ARG A 94 -18.07 -6.61 8.59
#